data_AF-A0A932T0Y8-F1
#
_entry.id   AF-A0A932T0Y8-F1
#
_cell.length_a   1.000
_cell.length_b   1.000
_cell.length_c   1.000
_cell.angle_alpha   90.00
_cell.angle_beta   90.00
_cell.angle_gamma   90.00
#
_symmetry.space_group_name_H-M   'P 1'
#
loop_
_entity.id
_entity.type
_entity.pdbx_description
1 polymer ?
#
loop_
_entity_poly.entity_id
_entity_poly.type
_entity_poly.pdbx_seq_one_letter_code
_entity_poly.pdbx_strand_id
1 'polypeptide(L)'
;MYFPRIAVLCCVIGSLSGAAALAREPEAPKTAPDSATAEIAPTVLKRHVEYLASPKLEGRGTPRGKQLALDYIRGRFEELHLAPLFGDSGFIQDIPGPVGKDGAKTVLGRNIGAWLPGSDPELRDEYIILSAHYDHLGIDKEGRIYTGADDNAGSVAMMLEVARRLAGDPQRPRRSVVFLSCDLEERMLWGSRWFVAHPPWPIKQVKLFITAEMIGRTLGNLPMKTIFVLGAERGSGLRDVVNGVPVPAELQVAHLGIDVVGTRSDYGPFQGEKVPFLFFSGGEHPDYHTPRDTADRVDYARVANVSKLIEGVCRWAAATDEAPQWIDRPTHELDEIRTLHGITDLLLKLDDAGGDSDRPKLTQVQRFTVTNMHQKTAQILERGTVLPADRPGIVRNAQLLLLTVF
;
A
#
# COMPACT_ATOMS: atom_id res chain seq x y z
N MET A 1 -22.21 -65.50 -61.72
CA MET A 1 -21.99 -64.30 -60.89
C MET A 1 -22.27 -64.69 -59.44
N TYR A 2 -21.45 -65.51 -58.78
CA TYR A 2 -20.19 -65.22 -58.07
C TYR A 2 -20.23 -64.00 -57.13
N PHE A 3 -20.41 -64.30 -55.84
CA PHE A 3 -20.22 -63.45 -54.66
C PHE A 3 -18.79 -62.91 -54.57
N PRO A 4 -18.59 -61.80 -53.84
CA PRO A 4 -17.75 -61.93 -52.65
C PRO A 4 -18.31 -61.26 -51.39
N ARG A 5 -17.92 -61.85 -50.25
CA ARG A 5 -18.06 -61.38 -48.87
C ARG A 5 -17.11 -60.21 -48.59
N ILE A 6 -17.55 -59.18 -47.88
CA ILE A 6 -16.69 -58.35 -47.01
C ILE A 6 -17.44 -58.04 -45.71
N ALA A 7 -16.71 -58.19 -44.61
CA ALA A 7 -17.17 -58.25 -43.23
C ALA A 7 -17.71 -56.92 -42.68
N VAL A 8 -18.68 -57.05 -41.78
CA VAL A 8 -19.18 -55.99 -40.90
C VAL A 8 -18.14 -55.71 -39.82
N LEU A 9 -17.58 -54.50 -39.80
CA LEU A 9 -16.83 -53.97 -38.66
C LEU A 9 -17.76 -53.04 -37.87
N CYS A 10 -18.20 -53.50 -36.70
CA CYS A 10 -18.87 -52.68 -35.70
C CYS A 10 -17.85 -51.72 -35.08
N CYS A 11 -17.94 -50.43 -35.37
CA CYS A 11 -17.34 -49.39 -34.52
C CYS A 11 -18.41 -48.86 -33.58
N VAL A 12 -18.36 -49.35 -32.33
CA VAL A 12 -19.01 -48.74 -31.18
C VAL A 12 -18.23 -47.46 -30.86
N ILE A 13 -18.80 -46.29 -31.17
CA ILE A 13 -18.32 -45.03 -30.59
C ILE A 13 -18.91 -44.95 -29.19
N GLY A 14 -18.11 -45.35 -28.21
CA GLY A 14 -18.44 -45.20 -26.80
C GLY A 14 -18.56 -43.72 -26.45
N SER A 15 -19.74 -43.31 -25.99
CA SER A 15 -19.96 -42.03 -25.33
C SER A 15 -19.17 -41.99 -24.02
N LEU A 16 -17.98 -41.40 -24.06
CA LEU A 16 -17.26 -40.94 -22.88
C LEU A 16 -18.00 -39.71 -22.33
N SER A 17 -19.00 -39.97 -21.49
CA SER A 17 -19.54 -39.00 -20.54
C SER A 17 -18.47 -38.70 -19.49
N GLY A 18 -17.53 -37.82 -19.85
CA GLY A 18 -16.67 -37.15 -18.90
C GLY A 18 -17.49 -36.08 -18.20
N ALA A 19 -17.87 -36.33 -16.95
CA ALA A 19 -18.35 -35.27 -16.07
C ALA A 19 -17.23 -34.22 -15.95
N ALA A 20 -17.39 -33.09 -16.63
CA ALA A 20 -16.58 -31.92 -16.34
C ALA A 20 -16.86 -31.55 -14.87
N ALA A 21 -15.91 -31.84 -14.00
CA ALA A 21 -15.91 -31.28 -12.67
C ALA A 21 -15.85 -29.75 -12.84
N LEU A 22 -16.99 -29.09 -12.69
CA LEU A 22 -17.06 -27.66 -12.49
C LEU A 22 -16.14 -27.37 -11.30
N ALA A 23 -14.96 -26.82 -11.58
CA ALA A 23 -14.05 -26.35 -10.55
C ALA A 23 -14.85 -25.38 -9.69
N ARG A 24 -15.00 -25.71 -8.42
CA ARG A 24 -15.75 -24.91 -7.44
C ARG A 24 -15.09 -23.54 -7.40
N GLU A 25 -15.83 -22.48 -7.74
CA GLU A 25 -15.30 -21.12 -7.71
C GLU A 25 -14.76 -20.81 -6.31
N PRO A 26 -13.58 -20.20 -6.16
CA PRO A 26 -13.06 -19.84 -4.85
C PRO A 26 -13.97 -18.81 -4.19
N GLU A 27 -14.63 -19.24 -3.12
CA GLU A 27 -15.37 -18.39 -2.20
C GLU A 27 -14.37 -17.57 -1.36
N ALA A 28 -14.77 -16.41 -0.84
CA ALA A 28 -13.91 -15.71 0.12
C ALA A 28 -13.56 -16.68 1.26
N PRO A 29 -12.27 -16.78 1.68
CA PRO A 29 -11.87 -17.78 2.65
C PRO A 29 -12.66 -17.61 3.95
N LYS A 30 -13.55 -18.58 4.24
CA LYS A 30 -14.32 -18.76 5.48
C LYS A 30 -13.46 -19.48 6.54
N THR A 31 -12.18 -19.14 6.65
CA THR A 31 -11.34 -19.70 7.70
C THR A 31 -11.70 -19.03 9.02
N ALA A 32 -11.73 -19.79 10.12
CA ALA A 32 -11.87 -19.24 11.47
C ALA A 32 -10.87 -18.07 11.63
N PRO A 33 -11.27 -16.97 12.31
CA PRO A 33 -10.36 -15.86 12.54
C PRO A 33 -9.10 -16.40 13.21
N ASP A 34 -7.93 -16.10 12.64
CA ASP A 34 -6.68 -16.40 13.35
C ASP A 34 -6.75 -15.71 14.71
N SER A 35 -6.27 -16.38 15.76
CA SER A 35 -6.34 -15.86 17.13
C SER A 35 -6.00 -14.37 17.16
N ALA A 36 -6.86 -13.54 17.73
CA ALA A 36 -6.73 -12.08 17.69
C ALA A 36 -5.39 -11.58 18.31
N THR A 37 -4.78 -12.40 19.17
CA THR A 37 -3.46 -12.15 19.79
C THR A 37 -2.28 -12.79 19.07
N ALA A 38 -2.50 -13.58 18.01
CA ALA A 38 -1.42 -14.11 17.19
C ALA A 38 -0.73 -12.99 16.42
N GLU A 39 0.58 -13.12 16.21
CA GLU A 39 1.35 -12.17 15.42
C GLU A 39 0.85 -12.06 13.98
N ILE A 40 1.17 -10.96 13.31
CA ILE A 40 0.94 -10.80 11.87
C ILE A 40 1.85 -11.80 11.13
N ALA A 41 1.25 -12.77 10.46
CA ALA A 41 1.95 -13.88 9.83
C ALA A 41 1.90 -13.80 8.29
N PRO A 42 3.00 -14.14 7.59
CA PRO A 42 3.06 -14.10 6.11
C PRO A 42 1.96 -14.91 5.42
N THR A 43 1.58 -16.06 6.00
CA THR A 43 0.53 -16.93 5.46
C THR A 43 -0.85 -16.30 5.50
N VAL A 44 -1.13 -15.46 6.50
CA VAL A 44 -2.41 -14.77 6.66
C VAL A 44 -2.52 -13.63 5.66
N LEU A 45 -1.47 -12.81 5.60
CA LEU A 45 -1.32 -11.74 4.60
C LEU A 45 -1.49 -12.29 3.18
N LYS A 46 -0.85 -13.42 2.88
CA LYS A 46 -0.99 -14.09 1.59
C LYS A 46 -2.43 -14.44 1.24
N ARG A 47 -3.24 -14.94 2.18
CA ARG A 47 -4.66 -15.23 1.91
C ARG A 47 -5.46 -13.96 1.57
N HIS A 48 -5.18 -12.84 2.23
CA HIS A 48 -5.81 -11.57 1.90
C HIS A 48 -5.42 -11.11 0.48
N VAL A 49 -4.13 -11.11 0.18
CA VAL A 49 -3.61 -10.69 -1.13
C VAL A 49 -4.11 -11.59 -2.25
N GLU A 50 -4.06 -12.92 -2.09
CA GLU A 50 -4.54 -13.87 -3.10
C GLU A 50 -6.03 -13.68 -3.40
N TYR A 51 -6.85 -13.35 -2.40
CA TYR A 51 -8.25 -13.00 -2.66
C TYR A 51 -8.36 -11.68 -3.40
N LEU A 52 -7.79 -10.60 -2.84
CA LEU A 52 -7.94 -9.24 -3.35
C LEU A 52 -7.36 -9.07 -4.76
N ALA A 53 -6.27 -9.77 -5.06
CA ALA A 53 -5.60 -9.77 -6.36
C ALA A 53 -6.05 -10.94 -7.27
N SER A 54 -7.12 -11.67 -6.90
CA SER A 54 -7.61 -12.74 -7.77
C SER A 54 -8.28 -12.18 -9.03
N PRO A 55 -8.24 -12.92 -10.17
CA PRO A 55 -8.98 -12.55 -11.38
C PRO A 55 -10.47 -12.27 -11.17
N LYS A 56 -11.07 -12.87 -10.13
CA LYS A 56 -12.47 -12.68 -9.74
C LYS A 56 -12.81 -11.22 -9.40
N LEU A 57 -11.85 -10.46 -8.86
CA LEU A 57 -12.05 -9.06 -8.53
C LEU A 57 -11.77 -8.14 -9.72
N GLU A 58 -11.49 -8.68 -10.91
CA GLU A 58 -11.41 -7.90 -12.15
C GLU A 58 -10.50 -6.67 -12.00
N GLY A 59 -9.39 -6.85 -11.29
CA GLY A 59 -8.41 -5.81 -11.00
C GLY A 59 -8.91 -4.64 -10.16
N ARG A 60 -10.01 -4.81 -9.41
CA ARG A 60 -10.62 -3.82 -8.51
C ARG A 60 -10.88 -2.46 -9.18
N GLY A 61 -11.00 -2.45 -10.50
CA GLY A 61 -11.26 -1.26 -11.32
C GLY A 61 -12.65 -1.26 -11.98
N THR A 62 -13.30 -2.43 -12.08
CA THR A 62 -14.68 -2.56 -12.57
C THR A 62 -15.69 -2.36 -11.44
N PRO A 63 -16.95 -1.99 -11.73
CA PRO A 63 -17.99 -1.86 -10.69
C PRO A 63 -18.17 -3.14 -9.85
N ARG A 64 -18.12 -4.32 -10.50
CA ARG A 64 -18.21 -5.61 -9.83
C ARG A 64 -16.98 -5.89 -8.98
N GLY A 65 -15.79 -5.67 -9.53
CA GLY A 65 -14.51 -5.86 -8.84
C GLY A 65 -14.39 -5.02 -7.57
N LYS A 66 -14.72 -3.73 -7.68
CA LYS A 66 -14.76 -2.80 -6.53
C LYS A 66 -15.76 -3.24 -5.46
N GLN A 67 -16.97 -3.65 -5.86
CA GLN A 67 -17.98 -4.11 -4.91
C GLN A 67 -17.51 -5.36 -4.14
N LEU A 68 -16.87 -6.32 -4.82
CA LEU A 68 -16.33 -7.52 -4.17
C LEU A 68 -15.19 -7.20 -3.19
N ALA A 69 -14.29 -6.28 -3.55
CA ALA A 69 -13.24 -5.81 -2.64
C ALA A 69 -13.83 -5.14 -1.38
N LEU A 70 -14.80 -4.24 -1.58
CA LEU A 70 -15.49 -3.53 -0.53
C LEU A 70 -16.25 -4.49 0.40
N ASP A 71 -16.99 -5.45 -0.15
CA ASP A 71 -17.70 -6.46 0.65
C ASP A 71 -16.75 -7.33 1.46
N TYR A 72 -15.56 -7.64 0.91
CA TYR A 72 -14.52 -8.37 1.62
C TYR A 72 -13.96 -7.59 2.81
N ILE A 73 -13.58 -6.33 2.58
CA ILE A 73 -13.07 -5.44 3.65
C ILE A 73 -14.15 -5.25 4.73
N ARG A 74 -15.40 -5.00 4.34
CA ARG A 74 -16.54 -4.88 5.27
C ARG A 74 -16.69 -6.13 6.13
N GLY A 75 -16.67 -7.32 5.51
CA GLY A 75 -16.79 -8.58 6.24
C GLY A 75 -15.68 -8.75 7.28
N ARG A 76 -14.44 -8.35 6.97
CA ARG A 76 -13.34 -8.38 7.94
C ARG A 76 -13.53 -7.39 9.08
N PHE A 77 -14.05 -6.19 8.81
CA PHE A 77 -14.39 -5.23 9.87
C PHE A 77 -15.51 -5.76 10.79
N GLU A 78 -16.53 -6.39 10.21
CA GLU A 78 -17.65 -7.00 10.95
C GLU A 78 -17.20 -8.18 11.81
N GLU A 79 -16.33 -9.06 11.29
CA GLU A 79 -15.73 -10.18 12.01
C GLU A 79 -14.91 -9.71 13.23
N LEU A 80 -14.29 -8.54 13.14
CA LEU A 80 -13.51 -7.91 14.22
C LEU A 80 -14.38 -7.06 15.16
N HIS A 81 -15.68 -6.98 14.93
CA HIS A 81 -16.62 -6.13 15.68
C HIS A 81 -16.19 -4.65 15.75
N LEU A 82 -15.54 -4.16 14.69
CA LEU A 82 -15.20 -2.74 14.58
C LEU A 82 -16.47 -1.92 14.36
N ALA A 83 -16.49 -0.71 14.90
CA ALA A 83 -17.63 0.16 14.72
C ALA A 83 -17.58 0.83 13.33
N PRO A 84 -18.74 1.02 12.67
CA PRO A 84 -18.81 1.76 11.41
C PRO A 84 -18.37 3.22 11.59
N LEU A 85 -17.70 3.78 10.58
CA LEU A 85 -17.09 5.11 10.65
C LEU A 85 -18.04 6.26 10.28
N PHE A 86 -18.99 6.03 9.37
CA PHE A 86 -19.73 7.11 8.68
C PHE A 86 -21.18 7.24 9.15
N GLY A 87 -21.43 7.07 10.46
CA GLY A 87 -22.75 7.28 11.07
C GLY A 87 -23.85 6.44 10.40
N ASP A 88 -24.90 7.10 9.92
CA ASP A 88 -26.05 6.46 9.27
C ASP A 88 -25.68 5.71 7.98
N SER A 89 -24.58 6.07 7.33
CA SER A 89 -24.05 5.38 6.14
C SER A 89 -23.23 4.13 6.49
N GLY A 90 -23.08 3.81 7.77
CA GLY A 90 -22.36 2.64 8.25
C GLY A 90 -20.88 2.70 7.89
N PHE A 91 -20.38 1.63 7.28
CA PHE A 91 -18.97 1.53 6.87
C PHE A 91 -18.62 2.32 5.62
N ILE A 92 -19.60 2.85 4.87
CA ILE A 92 -19.40 3.36 3.51
C ILE A 92 -19.53 4.87 3.44
N GLN A 93 -18.61 5.52 2.72
CA GLN A 93 -18.72 6.90 2.27
C GLN A 93 -18.75 6.93 0.75
N ASP A 94 -19.94 7.20 0.20
CA ASP A 94 -20.12 7.40 -1.25
C ASP A 94 -19.38 8.67 -1.70
N ILE A 95 -18.67 8.55 -2.83
CA ILE A 95 -18.00 9.66 -3.52
C ILE A 95 -18.91 10.06 -4.69
N PRO A 96 -19.42 11.30 -4.73
CA PRO A 96 -20.36 11.72 -5.77
C PRO A 96 -19.68 11.75 -7.15
N GLY A 97 -20.40 11.24 -8.15
CA GLY A 97 -20.01 11.34 -9.55
C GLY A 97 -20.72 12.47 -10.30
N PRO A 98 -20.46 12.60 -11.61
CA PRO A 98 -21.15 13.56 -12.47
C PRO A 98 -22.67 13.36 -12.43
N VAL A 99 -23.41 14.46 -12.44
CA VAL A 99 -24.88 14.40 -12.51
C VAL A 99 -25.29 13.77 -13.84
N GLY A 100 -26.18 12.78 -13.77
CA GLY A 100 -26.73 12.11 -14.95
C GLY A 100 -27.48 13.07 -15.87
N LYS A 101 -27.65 12.69 -17.13
CA LYS A 101 -28.40 13.51 -18.12
C LYS A 101 -29.84 13.78 -17.72
N ASP A 102 -30.39 12.93 -16.86
CA ASP A 102 -31.72 12.99 -16.24
C ASP A 102 -31.74 13.73 -14.89
N GLY A 103 -30.61 14.28 -14.45
CA GLY A 103 -30.47 14.92 -13.14
C GLY A 103 -30.18 13.93 -12.00
N ALA A 104 -30.03 12.64 -12.28
CA ALA A 104 -29.76 11.64 -11.24
C ALA A 104 -28.38 11.86 -10.60
N LYS A 105 -28.32 11.79 -9.26
CA LYS A 105 -27.05 11.72 -8.54
C LYS A 105 -26.38 10.38 -8.84
N THR A 106 -25.13 10.40 -9.23
CA THR A 106 -24.34 9.18 -9.45
C THR A 106 -23.28 9.03 -8.37
N VAL A 107 -22.78 7.81 -8.18
CA VAL A 107 -21.68 7.49 -7.27
C VAL A 107 -20.48 7.07 -8.12
N LEU A 108 -19.37 7.78 -7.98
CA LEU A 108 -18.13 7.52 -8.72
C LEU A 108 -17.30 6.40 -8.08
N GLY A 109 -17.33 6.32 -6.75
CA GLY A 109 -16.57 5.36 -5.95
C GLY A 109 -17.02 5.40 -4.50
N ARG A 110 -16.41 4.55 -3.66
CA ARG A 110 -16.82 4.37 -2.27
C ARG A 110 -15.62 4.15 -1.35
N ASN A 111 -15.36 5.09 -0.45
CA ASN A 111 -14.45 4.76 0.65
C ASN A 111 -15.14 3.79 1.60
N ILE A 112 -14.36 2.92 2.24
CA ILE A 112 -14.81 2.07 3.34
C ILE A 112 -13.98 2.33 4.58
N GLY A 113 -14.65 2.48 5.72
CA GLY A 113 -14.00 2.86 6.97
C GLY A 113 -14.66 2.24 8.19
N ALA A 114 -13.84 1.84 9.15
CA ALA A 114 -14.25 1.40 10.48
C ALA A 114 -13.31 2.02 11.53
N TRP A 115 -13.70 1.97 12.80
CA TRP A 115 -12.84 2.41 13.89
C TRP A 115 -12.93 1.51 15.12
N LEU A 116 -11.85 1.52 15.90
CA LEU A 116 -11.78 1.00 17.24
C LEU A 116 -11.81 2.20 18.22
N PRO A 117 -12.92 2.44 18.93
CA PRO A 117 -13.02 3.55 19.87
C PRO A 117 -11.94 3.49 20.95
N GLY A 118 -11.38 4.65 21.27
CA GLY A 118 -10.39 4.80 22.34
C GLY A 118 -10.97 4.56 23.74
N SER A 119 -10.11 4.14 24.66
CA SER A 119 -10.47 3.84 26.05
C SER A 119 -10.43 5.07 26.98
N ASP A 120 -9.70 6.11 26.60
CA ASP A 120 -9.48 7.31 27.41
C ASP A 120 -10.54 8.37 27.08
N PRO A 121 -11.39 8.81 28.05
CA PRO A 121 -12.45 9.78 27.80
C PRO A 121 -11.97 11.13 27.26
N GLU A 122 -10.72 11.53 27.54
CA GLU A 122 -10.16 12.80 27.08
C GLU A 122 -9.52 12.68 25.70
N LEU A 123 -9.02 11.50 25.34
CA LEU A 123 -8.28 11.28 24.09
C LEU A 123 -9.05 10.50 23.02
N ARG A 124 -10.17 9.85 23.35
CA ARG A 124 -10.91 9.01 22.40
C ARG A 124 -11.47 9.77 21.19
N ASP A 125 -11.63 11.09 21.28
CA ASP A 125 -12.07 11.95 20.17
C ASP A 125 -10.88 12.51 19.36
N GLU A 126 -9.68 11.96 19.59
CA GLU A 126 -8.49 12.12 18.74
C GLU A 126 -8.28 10.84 17.91
N TYR A 127 -7.95 11.01 16.62
CA TYR A 127 -7.95 9.91 15.67
C TYR A 127 -6.56 9.65 15.07
N ILE A 128 -6.15 8.38 15.13
CA ILE A 128 -5.04 7.85 14.35
C ILE A 128 -5.63 7.07 13.18
N ILE A 129 -5.42 7.52 11.95
CA ILE A 129 -5.91 6.83 10.76
C ILE A 129 -4.81 5.92 10.23
N LEU A 130 -5.11 4.63 10.04
CA LEU A 130 -4.32 3.68 9.27
C LEU A 130 -5.06 3.40 7.95
N SER A 131 -4.37 3.61 6.84
CA SER A 131 -4.95 3.63 5.50
C SER A 131 -4.21 2.76 4.49
N ALA A 132 -4.97 2.27 3.52
CA ALA A 132 -4.49 1.68 2.27
C ALA A 132 -5.62 1.74 1.22
N HIS A 133 -5.37 2.21 0.00
CA HIS A 133 -6.39 2.16 -1.05
C HIS A 133 -6.66 0.73 -1.52
N TYR A 134 -7.91 0.41 -1.83
CA TYR A 134 -8.30 -0.92 -2.31
C TYR A 134 -8.54 -0.99 -3.80
N ASP A 135 -8.71 0.14 -4.49
CA ASP A 135 -8.92 0.14 -5.93
C ASP A 135 -7.64 -0.20 -6.69
N HIS A 136 -7.81 -0.61 -7.94
CA HIS A 136 -6.70 -0.73 -8.88
C HIS A 136 -7.23 -0.57 -10.33
N LEU A 137 -6.36 -0.77 -11.32
CA LEU A 137 -6.58 -0.34 -12.71
C LEU A 137 -7.64 -1.14 -13.49
N GLY A 138 -8.04 -2.31 -13.00
CA GLY A 138 -9.09 -3.10 -13.63
C GLY A 138 -8.64 -3.96 -14.81
N ILE A 139 -9.37 -3.87 -15.92
CA ILE A 139 -9.14 -4.67 -17.14
C ILE A 139 -8.89 -3.71 -18.30
N ASP A 140 -7.84 -3.94 -19.08
CA ASP A 140 -7.56 -3.16 -20.28
C ASP A 140 -8.37 -3.60 -21.51
N LYS A 141 -8.13 -2.91 -22.63
CA LYS A 141 -8.82 -3.15 -23.90
C LYS A 141 -8.48 -4.51 -24.52
N GLU A 142 -7.35 -5.10 -24.15
CA GLU A 142 -6.92 -6.42 -24.61
C GLU A 142 -7.43 -7.54 -23.68
N GLY A 143 -8.17 -7.20 -22.62
CA GLY A 143 -8.72 -8.15 -21.66
C GLY A 143 -7.72 -8.60 -20.60
N ARG A 144 -6.55 -7.96 -20.48
CA ARG A 144 -5.57 -8.28 -19.44
C ARG A 144 -6.03 -7.66 -18.13
N ILE A 145 -5.92 -8.42 -17.05
CA ILE A 145 -6.32 -8.01 -15.71
C ILE A 145 -5.11 -7.46 -14.99
N TYR A 146 -5.24 -6.26 -14.43
CA TYR A 146 -4.27 -5.63 -13.56
C TYR A 146 -4.63 -6.06 -12.15
N THR A 147 -3.97 -7.07 -11.62
CA THR A 147 -4.38 -7.69 -10.35
C THR A 147 -3.99 -6.88 -9.12
N GLY A 148 -2.94 -6.06 -9.21
CA GLY A 148 -2.57 -5.12 -8.14
C GLY A 148 -2.24 -5.81 -6.83
N ALA A 149 -1.35 -6.82 -6.86
CA ALA A 149 -1.03 -7.60 -5.69
C ALA A 149 -0.17 -6.83 -4.68
N ASP A 150 0.91 -6.20 -5.14
CA ASP A 150 1.68 -5.27 -4.31
C ASP A 150 1.00 -3.90 -4.25
N ASP A 151 0.32 -3.51 -5.33
CA ASP A 151 -0.39 -2.24 -5.48
C ASP A 151 -1.93 -2.40 -5.61
N ASN A 152 -2.70 -2.37 -4.53
CA ASN A 152 -2.26 -2.23 -3.15
C ASN A 152 -2.92 -3.26 -2.23
N ALA A 153 -3.20 -4.46 -2.77
CA ALA A 153 -3.76 -5.56 -1.98
C ALA A 153 -2.87 -5.92 -0.78
N GLY A 154 -1.54 -5.83 -0.92
CA GLY A 154 -0.57 -6.02 0.16
C GLY A 154 -0.78 -5.10 1.36
N SER A 155 -1.02 -3.80 1.13
CA SER A 155 -1.24 -2.86 2.24
C SER A 155 -2.65 -2.90 2.79
N VAL A 156 -3.66 -3.27 1.98
CA VAL A 156 -4.99 -3.61 2.50
C VAL A 156 -4.90 -4.81 3.44
N ALA A 157 -4.14 -5.85 3.06
CA ALA A 157 -3.90 -7.00 3.94
C ALA A 157 -3.21 -6.59 5.25
N MET A 158 -2.21 -5.70 5.17
CA MET A 158 -1.57 -5.12 6.36
C MET A 158 -2.58 -4.39 7.25
N MET A 159 -3.41 -3.50 6.70
CA MET A 159 -4.40 -2.74 7.46
C MET A 159 -5.36 -3.68 8.20
N LEU A 160 -5.85 -4.72 7.52
CA LEU A 160 -6.75 -5.71 8.11
C LEU A 160 -6.09 -6.50 9.25
N GLU A 161 -4.82 -6.88 9.09
CA GLU A 161 -4.08 -7.61 10.13
C GLU A 161 -3.71 -6.72 11.32
N VAL A 162 -3.34 -5.45 11.10
CA VAL A 162 -3.16 -4.49 12.19
C VAL A 162 -4.49 -4.24 12.91
N ALA A 163 -5.60 -4.16 12.19
CA ALA A 163 -6.93 -4.06 12.79
C ALA A 163 -7.25 -5.27 13.67
N ARG A 164 -6.96 -6.48 13.20
CA ARG A 164 -7.11 -7.73 13.98
C ARG A 164 -6.30 -7.68 15.27
N ARG A 165 -5.03 -7.25 15.18
CA ARG A 165 -4.12 -7.13 16.32
C ARG A 165 -4.59 -6.12 17.36
N LEU A 166 -5.12 -4.98 16.93
CA LEU A 166 -5.60 -3.92 17.84
C LEU A 166 -6.97 -4.24 18.45
N ALA A 167 -7.90 -4.79 17.67
CA ALA A 167 -9.22 -5.19 18.16
C ALA A 167 -9.14 -6.40 19.12
N GLY A 168 -8.16 -7.28 18.90
CA GLY A 168 -7.88 -8.44 19.74
C GLY A 168 -7.13 -8.16 21.03
N ASP A 169 -6.60 -6.95 21.20
CA ASP A 169 -5.79 -6.59 22.36
C ASP A 169 -6.69 -6.25 23.56
N PRO A 170 -6.53 -6.92 24.72
CA PRO A 170 -7.25 -6.54 25.94
C PRO A 170 -7.00 -5.08 26.36
N GLN A 171 -5.80 -4.55 26.06
CA GLN A 171 -5.46 -3.15 26.33
C GLN A 171 -5.86 -2.29 25.13
N ARG A 172 -7.09 -1.79 25.16
CA ARG A 172 -7.59 -0.88 24.12
C ARG A 172 -6.76 0.41 24.05
N PRO A 173 -6.44 0.92 22.84
CA PRO A 173 -5.75 2.19 22.68
C PRO A 173 -6.47 3.35 23.38
N ARG A 174 -5.73 4.39 23.80
CA ARG A 174 -6.32 5.55 24.48
C ARG A 174 -7.08 6.43 23.49
N ARG A 175 -6.45 6.74 22.35
CA ARG A 175 -7.08 7.38 21.18
C ARG A 175 -7.87 6.39 20.35
N SER A 176 -8.81 6.89 19.57
CA SER A 176 -9.50 6.06 18.59
C SER A 176 -8.60 5.77 17.39
N VAL A 177 -8.58 4.51 16.93
CA VAL A 177 -7.85 4.10 15.72
C VAL A 177 -8.86 3.85 14.61
N VAL A 178 -8.67 4.52 13.48
CA VAL A 178 -9.51 4.43 12.29
C VAL A 178 -8.78 3.58 11.24
N PHE A 179 -9.49 2.63 10.65
CA PHE A 179 -9.04 1.86 9.51
C PHE A 179 -9.81 2.34 8.28
N LEU A 180 -9.12 2.99 7.35
CA LEU A 180 -9.71 3.62 6.17
C LEU A 180 -9.14 2.96 4.92
N SER A 181 -10.01 2.47 4.04
CA SER A 181 -9.59 2.04 2.71
C SER A 181 -10.24 2.91 1.65
N CYS A 182 -9.39 3.68 0.97
CA CYS A 182 -9.80 4.63 -0.06
C CYS A 182 -10.10 3.91 -1.38
N ASP A 183 -11.06 4.47 -2.12
CA ASP A 183 -11.29 4.15 -3.54
C ASP A 183 -10.75 5.28 -4.41
N LEU A 184 -10.56 5.03 -5.69
CA LEU A 184 -10.16 6.03 -6.69
C LEU A 184 -8.82 6.71 -6.38
N GLU A 185 -7.89 6.03 -5.70
CA GLU A 185 -6.51 6.49 -5.54
C GLU A 185 -5.86 6.63 -6.92
N GLU A 186 -5.99 5.57 -7.72
CA GLU A 186 -5.46 5.43 -9.07
C GLU A 186 -6.10 6.38 -10.08
N ARG A 187 -7.14 7.08 -9.63
CA ARG A 187 -7.84 8.09 -10.41
C ARG A 187 -7.57 9.49 -9.91
N MET A 188 -6.39 9.76 -9.37
CA MET A 188 -6.00 11.03 -8.76
C MET A 188 -6.57 11.21 -7.35
N LEU A 189 -6.39 10.23 -6.46
CA LEU A 189 -6.62 10.38 -5.01
C LEU A 189 -8.05 10.82 -4.65
N TRP A 190 -9.07 10.50 -5.45
CA TRP A 190 -10.41 11.06 -5.22
C TRP A 190 -11.00 10.59 -3.90
N GLY A 191 -10.74 9.35 -3.48
CA GLY A 191 -11.19 8.83 -2.19
C GLY A 191 -10.65 9.63 -1.02
N SER A 192 -9.33 9.75 -0.89
CA SER A 192 -8.72 10.53 0.19
C SER A 192 -9.05 12.02 0.12
N ARG A 193 -9.14 12.61 -1.09
CA ARG A 193 -9.59 14.01 -1.28
C ARG A 193 -11.01 14.22 -0.77
N TRP A 194 -11.91 13.30 -1.12
CA TRP A 194 -13.29 13.35 -0.68
C TRP A 194 -13.40 13.17 0.84
N PHE A 195 -12.64 12.22 1.40
CA PHE A 195 -12.60 11.97 2.84
C PHE A 195 -12.14 13.21 3.61
N VAL A 196 -11.04 13.86 3.20
CA VAL A 196 -10.52 15.06 3.89
C VAL A 196 -11.46 16.26 3.76
N ALA A 197 -12.20 16.37 2.66
CA ALA A 197 -13.21 17.42 2.48
C ALA A 197 -14.52 17.15 3.25
N HIS A 198 -14.86 15.87 3.48
CA HIS A 198 -16.10 15.45 4.14
C HIS A 198 -15.84 14.43 5.26
N PRO A 199 -14.94 14.73 6.21
CA PRO A 199 -14.61 13.80 7.27
C PRO A 199 -15.82 13.67 8.22
N PRO A 200 -16.01 12.51 8.86
CA PRO A 200 -17.10 12.33 9.82
C PRO A 200 -16.93 13.19 11.10
N TRP A 201 -15.78 13.83 11.26
CA TRP A 201 -15.41 14.75 12.34
C TRP A 201 -14.50 15.87 11.82
N PRO A 202 -14.33 16.99 12.56
CA PRO A 202 -13.36 18.02 12.20
C PRO A 202 -11.96 17.44 11.91
N ILE A 203 -11.37 17.78 10.76
CA ILE A 203 -10.07 17.22 10.32
C ILE A 203 -8.94 17.41 11.34
N LYS A 204 -9.00 18.47 12.16
CA LYS A 204 -8.03 18.75 13.24
C LYS A 204 -8.03 17.73 14.39
N GLN A 205 -9.05 16.88 14.47
CA GLN A 205 -9.09 15.76 15.40
C GLN A 205 -8.24 14.58 14.89
N VAL A 206 -7.90 14.54 13.60
CA VAL A 206 -6.93 13.57 13.07
C VAL A 206 -5.53 14.01 13.50
N LYS A 207 -4.88 13.18 14.32
CA LYS A 207 -3.56 13.46 14.91
C LYS A 207 -2.41 12.83 14.14
N LEU A 208 -2.69 11.76 13.42
CA LEU A 208 -1.73 11.11 12.54
C LEU A 208 -2.48 10.35 11.45
N PHE A 209 -2.06 10.53 10.20
CA PHE A 209 -2.48 9.71 9.07
C PHE A 209 -1.33 8.80 8.64
N ILE A 210 -1.51 7.49 8.75
CA ILE A 210 -0.55 6.48 8.34
C ILE A 210 -1.09 5.81 7.08
N THR A 211 -0.33 5.80 5.99
CA THR A 211 -0.70 5.05 4.78
C THR A 211 0.49 4.24 4.27
N ALA A 212 0.20 3.17 3.55
CA ALA A 212 1.20 2.29 2.98
C ALA A 212 0.81 1.84 1.57
N GLU A 213 1.80 1.79 0.67
CA GLU A 213 1.64 1.34 -0.72
C GLU A 213 2.88 0.56 -1.17
N MET A 214 2.66 -0.54 -1.89
CA MET A 214 3.74 -1.38 -2.45
C MET A 214 4.77 -1.82 -1.38
N ILE A 215 4.31 -2.46 -0.31
CA ILE A 215 5.17 -2.84 0.84
C ILE A 215 5.76 -4.25 0.73
N GLY A 216 5.35 -5.02 -0.26
CA GLY A 216 5.78 -6.39 -0.51
C GLY A 216 6.96 -6.51 -1.46
N ARG A 217 7.37 -5.44 -2.14
CA ARG A 217 8.54 -5.41 -3.02
C ARG A 217 9.45 -4.23 -2.72
N THR A 218 10.53 -4.11 -3.49
CA THR A 218 11.57 -3.10 -3.33
C THR A 218 11.72 -2.26 -4.60
N LEU A 219 12.17 -1.02 -4.44
CA LEU A 219 12.43 -0.07 -5.50
C LEU A 219 13.26 -0.71 -6.61
N GLY A 220 12.72 -0.76 -7.83
CA GLY A 220 13.37 -1.37 -8.99
C GLY A 220 13.63 -2.87 -8.87
N ASN A 221 13.01 -3.58 -7.92
CA ASN A 221 13.45 -4.91 -7.45
C ASN A 221 14.93 -4.96 -7.05
N LEU A 222 15.50 -3.84 -6.59
CA LEU A 222 16.87 -3.82 -6.11
C LEU A 222 17.04 -4.76 -4.90
N PRO A 223 18.21 -5.41 -4.75
CA PRO A 223 18.50 -6.33 -3.66
C PRO A 223 18.76 -5.55 -2.35
N MET A 224 17.75 -4.84 -1.88
CA MET A 224 17.78 -4.02 -0.69
C MET A 224 16.72 -4.48 0.31
N LYS A 225 16.94 -4.17 1.58
CA LYS A 225 16.03 -4.50 2.68
C LYS A 225 15.12 -3.32 3.05
N THR A 226 15.20 -2.25 2.28
CA THR A 226 14.72 -0.94 2.69
C THR A 226 13.21 -0.81 2.56
N ILE A 227 12.55 -0.29 3.57
CA ILE A 227 11.23 0.35 3.46
C ILE A 227 11.44 1.87 3.57
N PHE A 228 10.90 2.62 2.63
CA PHE A 228 10.95 4.08 2.64
C PHE A 228 9.83 4.63 3.52
N VAL A 229 10.17 5.63 4.33
CA VAL A 229 9.23 6.36 5.18
C VAL A 229 9.30 7.84 4.85
N LEU A 230 8.18 8.40 4.40
CA LEU A 230 8.02 9.81 4.09
C LEU A 230 7.06 10.48 5.09
N GLY A 231 7.19 11.79 5.27
CA GLY A 231 6.32 12.58 6.16
C GLY A 231 6.83 12.68 7.60
N ALA A 232 7.75 11.80 8.01
CA ALA A 232 8.37 11.83 9.33
C ALA A 232 9.11 13.14 9.60
N GLU A 233 9.64 13.79 8.57
CA GLU A 233 10.32 15.08 8.66
C GLU A 233 9.36 16.25 8.99
N ARG A 234 8.05 16.04 8.81
CA ARG A 234 6.96 17.02 9.01
C ARG A 234 6.15 16.80 10.28
N GLY A 235 6.50 15.81 11.11
CA GLY A 235 5.76 15.53 12.35
C GLY A 235 6.66 15.38 13.57
N SER A 236 6.31 16.04 14.66
CA SER A 236 7.07 15.98 15.91
C SER A 236 7.18 14.55 16.45
N GLY A 237 8.41 14.10 16.70
CA GLY A 237 8.69 12.77 17.27
C GLY A 237 8.49 11.59 16.32
N LEU A 238 7.96 11.80 15.10
CA LEU A 238 7.62 10.73 14.16
C LEU A 238 8.87 9.96 13.70
N ARG A 239 9.95 10.67 13.39
CA ARG A 239 11.23 10.06 13.01
C ARG A 239 11.77 9.14 14.10
N ASP A 240 11.67 9.54 15.36
CA ASP A 240 12.22 8.78 16.48
C ASP A 240 11.37 7.57 16.83
N VAL A 241 10.04 7.68 16.82
CA VAL A 241 9.19 6.49 17.00
C VAL A 241 9.40 5.48 15.89
N VAL A 242 9.43 5.92 14.61
CA VAL A 242 9.62 5.02 13.47
C VAL A 242 10.94 4.26 13.58
N ASN A 243 12.02 4.93 13.98
CA ASN A 243 13.34 4.30 14.16
C ASN A 243 13.46 3.52 15.49
N GLY A 244 12.61 3.81 16.46
CA GLY A 244 12.59 3.16 17.77
C GLY A 244 11.81 1.85 17.79
N VAL A 245 10.91 1.62 16.83
CA VAL A 245 10.21 0.34 16.71
C VAL A 245 11.21 -0.75 16.26
N PRO A 246 11.36 -1.84 17.03
CA PRO A 246 12.27 -2.92 16.66
C PRO A 246 11.85 -3.55 15.32
N VAL A 247 12.80 -3.66 14.41
CA VAL A 247 12.64 -4.36 13.13
C VAL A 247 13.66 -5.49 13.02
N PRO A 248 13.32 -6.60 12.33
CA PRO A 248 14.27 -7.69 12.11
C PRO A 248 15.40 -7.24 11.17
N ALA A 249 16.52 -7.98 11.16
CA ALA A 249 17.71 -7.64 10.36
C ALA A 249 17.46 -7.66 8.84
N GLU A 250 16.33 -8.21 8.41
CA GLU A 250 15.85 -8.30 7.04
C GLU A 250 15.05 -7.05 6.60
N LEU A 251 14.80 -6.09 7.49
CA LEU A 251 14.09 -4.85 7.19
C LEU A 251 14.92 -3.64 7.66
N GLN A 252 15.18 -2.71 6.75
CA GLN A 252 15.84 -1.45 7.07
C GLN A 252 14.88 -0.29 6.84
N VAL A 253 14.73 0.59 7.82
CA VAL A 253 13.96 1.82 7.64
C VAL A 253 14.85 2.89 7.04
N ALA A 254 14.38 3.55 5.98
CA ALA A 254 15.07 4.69 5.38
C ALA A 254 14.08 5.85 5.18
N HIS A 255 14.51 7.06 5.50
CA HIS A 255 13.65 8.24 5.42
C HIS A 255 13.88 8.98 4.11
N LEU A 256 12.80 9.51 3.51
CA LEU A 256 12.85 10.40 2.36
C LEU A 256 11.93 11.60 2.60
N GLY A 257 12.32 12.77 2.11
CA GLY A 257 11.47 13.96 2.15
C GLY A 257 10.39 13.92 1.07
N ILE A 258 9.24 14.47 1.42
CA ILE A 258 8.05 14.48 0.55
C ILE A 258 8.24 15.23 -0.77
N ASP A 259 9.10 16.23 -0.82
CA ASP A 259 9.40 17.02 -2.02
C ASP A 259 10.35 16.30 -2.99
N VAL A 260 11.09 15.28 -2.52
CA VAL A 260 11.88 14.40 -3.39
C VAL A 260 10.97 13.53 -4.26
N VAL A 261 9.90 12.98 -3.69
CA VAL A 261 8.99 12.06 -4.39
C VAL A 261 7.78 12.79 -4.99
N GLY A 262 7.32 13.86 -4.33
CA GLY A 262 6.09 14.58 -4.65
C GLY A 262 4.85 13.87 -4.10
N THR A 263 3.70 14.55 -4.13
CA THR A 263 2.41 13.98 -3.69
C THR A 263 1.96 12.87 -4.64
N ARG A 264 2.15 11.61 -4.24
CA ARG A 264 1.89 10.42 -5.07
C ARG A 264 0.96 9.36 -4.44
N SER A 265 0.36 9.66 -3.29
CA SER A 265 -0.41 8.70 -2.49
C SER A 265 -1.46 9.45 -1.66
N ASP A 266 -2.36 8.71 -1.01
CA ASP A 266 -3.46 9.20 -0.18
C ASP A 266 -3.07 10.16 0.94
N TYR A 267 -1.80 10.30 1.30
CA TYR A 267 -1.35 11.31 2.27
C TYR A 267 -1.48 12.76 1.75
N GLY A 268 -1.56 12.96 0.43
CA GLY A 268 -1.55 14.28 -0.20
C GLY A 268 -2.61 15.27 0.33
N PRO A 269 -3.89 14.88 0.40
CA PRO A 269 -4.94 15.73 0.97
C PRO A 269 -4.69 16.06 2.46
N PHE A 270 -4.17 15.11 3.24
CA PHE A 270 -3.84 15.31 4.67
C PHE A 270 -2.66 16.27 4.84
N GLN A 271 -1.66 16.17 3.98
CA GLN A 271 -0.56 17.14 3.90
C GLN A 271 -1.09 18.57 3.67
N GLY A 272 -2.07 18.74 2.78
CA GLY A 272 -2.69 20.04 2.48
C GLY A 272 -3.36 20.68 3.70
N GLU A 273 -3.96 19.86 4.56
CA GLU A 273 -4.57 20.27 5.84
C GLU A 273 -3.58 20.34 7.00
N LYS A 274 -2.27 20.16 6.74
CA LYS A 274 -1.21 20.11 7.75
C LYS A 274 -1.48 19.06 8.85
N VAL A 275 -2.05 17.91 8.48
CA VAL A 275 -2.15 16.76 9.37
C VAL A 275 -0.82 15.99 9.29
N PRO A 276 -0.16 15.69 10.43
CA PRO A 276 1.02 14.82 10.43
C PRO A 276 0.72 13.49 9.77
N PHE A 277 1.65 12.99 8.96
CA PHE A 277 1.47 11.73 8.26
C PHE A 277 2.75 10.92 8.18
N LEU A 278 2.57 9.62 7.94
CA LEU A 278 3.63 8.68 7.58
C LEU A 278 3.19 7.90 6.35
N PHE A 279 4.05 7.87 5.34
CA PHE A 279 3.87 7.04 4.15
C PHE A 279 4.95 5.98 4.08
N PHE A 280 4.56 4.72 4.10
CA PHE A 280 5.45 3.57 4.00
C PHE A 280 5.39 2.99 2.59
N SER A 281 6.53 2.89 1.90
CA SER A 281 6.57 2.27 0.57
C SER A 281 7.86 1.53 0.28
N GLY A 282 7.75 0.45 -0.48
CA GLY A 282 8.89 -0.24 -1.08
C GLY A 282 9.51 0.52 -2.24
N GLY A 283 8.76 1.47 -2.84
CA GLY A 283 9.12 2.18 -4.06
C GLY A 283 8.63 1.47 -5.33
N GLU A 284 8.59 2.20 -6.45
CA GLU A 284 8.13 1.68 -7.74
C GLU A 284 9.00 0.49 -8.22
N HIS A 285 8.39 -0.48 -8.89
CA HIS A 285 9.07 -1.67 -9.41
C HIS A 285 8.60 -2.01 -10.84
N PRO A 286 9.35 -2.79 -11.65
CA PRO A 286 9.04 -3.02 -13.08
C PRO A 286 7.68 -3.65 -13.42
N ASP A 287 6.99 -4.23 -12.44
CA ASP A 287 5.64 -4.77 -12.61
C ASP A 287 4.52 -3.80 -12.14
N TYR A 288 4.86 -2.62 -11.61
CA TYR A 288 3.93 -1.60 -11.12
C TYR A 288 3.05 -1.12 -12.27
N HIS A 289 1.74 -1.01 -12.03
CA HIS A 289 0.74 -0.68 -13.06
C HIS A 289 0.83 -1.59 -14.30
N THR A 290 1.13 -2.87 -14.10
CA THR A 290 1.10 -3.88 -15.17
C THR A 290 0.30 -5.12 -14.76
N PRO A 291 -0.17 -5.93 -15.74
CA PRO A 291 -0.77 -7.24 -15.45
C PRO A 291 0.16 -8.25 -14.75
N ARG A 292 1.45 -7.91 -14.57
CA ARG A 292 2.42 -8.76 -13.88
C ARG A 292 2.51 -8.47 -12.38
N ASP A 293 1.80 -7.48 -11.85
CA ASP A 293 1.71 -7.30 -10.39
C ASP A 293 0.79 -8.35 -9.75
N THR A 294 1.32 -9.56 -9.62
CA THR A 294 0.60 -10.77 -9.22
C THR A 294 1.02 -11.27 -7.84
N ALA A 295 0.12 -11.98 -7.16
CA ALA A 295 0.28 -12.42 -5.78
C ALA A 295 1.50 -13.34 -5.53
N ASP A 296 1.99 -14.04 -6.55
CA ASP A 296 3.19 -14.88 -6.47
C ASP A 296 4.50 -14.08 -6.40
N ARG A 297 4.47 -12.79 -6.74
CA ARG A 297 5.66 -11.91 -6.72
C ARG A 297 5.83 -11.11 -5.44
N VAL A 298 4.85 -11.18 -4.54
CA VAL A 298 4.87 -10.46 -3.26
C VAL A 298 5.75 -11.20 -2.26
N ASP A 299 6.69 -10.49 -1.61
CA ASP A 299 7.43 -11.01 -0.46
C ASP A 299 6.59 -10.86 0.81
N TYR A 300 5.87 -11.91 1.19
CA TYR A 300 5.01 -11.91 2.37
C TYR A 300 5.75 -11.83 3.70
N ALA A 301 7.03 -12.23 3.76
CA ALA A 301 7.83 -12.05 4.97
C ALA A 301 8.14 -10.56 5.17
N ARG A 302 8.46 -9.86 4.08
CA ARG A 302 8.61 -8.41 4.08
C ARG A 302 7.31 -7.70 4.45
N VAL A 303 6.17 -8.04 3.83
CA VAL A 303 4.86 -7.46 4.19
C VAL A 303 4.59 -7.64 5.69
N ALA A 304 4.84 -8.82 6.27
CA ALA A 304 4.66 -9.06 7.70
C ALA A 304 5.56 -8.19 8.57
N ASN A 305 6.84 -8.04 8.21
CA ASN A 305 7.78 -7.22 8.96
C ASN A 305 7.41 -5.73 8.90
N VAL A 306 7.01 -5.22 7.74
CA VAL A 306 6.53 -3.84 7.57
C VAL A 306 5.21 -3.63 8.34
N SER A 307 4.32 -4.62 8.33
CA SER A 307 3.06 -4.56 9.09
C SER A 307 3.31 -4.44 10.60
N LYS A 308 4.28 -5.18 11.15
CA LYS A 308 4.66 -5.09 12.57
C LYS A 308 5.29 -3.73 12.93
N LEU A 309 6.09 -3.17 12.01
CA LEU A 309 6.61 -1.80 12.15
C LEU A 309 5.45 -0.78 12.24
N ILE A 310 4.51 -0.85 11.30
CA ILE A 310 3.34 0.04 11.25
C ILE A 310 2.43 -0.17 12.47
N GLU A 311 2.21 -1.40 12.92
CA GLU A 311 1.50 -1.73 14.16
C GLU A 311 2.15 -1.01 15.35
N GLY A 312 3.48 -1.10 15.50
CA GLY A 312 4.22 -0.44 16.58
C GLY A 312 4.06 1.08 16.58
N VAL A 313 4.16 1.72 15.41
CA VAL A 313 3.95 3.17 15.26
C VAL A 313 2.51 3.56 15.58
N CYS A 314 1.53 2.80 15.08
CA CYS A 314 0.11 3.04 15.33
C CYS A 314 -0.21 2.95 16.82
N ARG A 315 0.31 1.92 17.51
CA ARG A 315 0.16 1.74 18.97
C ARG A 315 0.77 2.90 19.75
N TRP A 316 1.98 3.33 19.39
CA TRP A 316 2.61 4.48 20.03
C TRP A 316 1.76 5.75 19.87
N ALA A 317 1.33 6.06 18.64
CA ALA A 317 0.55 7.27 18.36
C ALA A 317 -0.80 7.27 19.09
N ALA A 318 -1.40 6.08 19.25
CA ALA A 318 -2.67 5.94 19.95
C ALA A 318 -2.53 5.92 21.49
N ALA A 319 -1.32 5.82 22.03
CA ALA A 319 -1.05 5.70 23.47
C ALA A 319 -0.28 6.90 24.08
N THR A 320 0.51 7.62 23.28
CA THR A 320 1.31 8.78 23.74
C THR A 320 0.45 9.84 24.42
N ASP A 321 0.99 10.59 25.38
CA ASP A 321 0.26 11.70 25.99
C ASP A 321 0.07 12.83 24.98
N GLU A 322 1.17 13.25 24.33
CA GLU A 322 1.17 14.29 23.32
C GLU A 322 1.13 13.67 21.92
N ALA A 323 0.08 14.01 21.17
CA ALA A 323 -0.05 13.66 19.77
C ALA A 323 1.02 14.36 18.90
N PRO A 324 1.50 13.73 17.81
CA PRO A 324 2.34 14.39 16.83
C PRO A 324 1.73 15.70 16.32
N GLN A 325 2.55 16.72 16.14
CA GLN A 325 2.19 18.02 15.60
C GLN A 325 2.91 18.26 14.28
N TRP A 326 2.25 18.99 13.38
CA TRP A 326 2.83 19.36 12.09
C TRP A 326 3.97 20.35 12.23
N ILE A 327 5.04 20.15 11.44
CA ILE A 327 6.22 21.00 11.40
C ILE A 327 6.40 21.57 9.98
N ASP A 328 6.37 22.90 9.86
CA ASP A 328 6.47 23.61 8.58
C ASP A 328 7.86 23.54 7.93
N ARG A 329 8.91 23.28 8.71
CA ARG A 329 10.27 23.07 8.21
C ARG A 329 10.65 21.61 8.41
N PRO A 330 11.12 20.92 7.36
CA PRO A 330 11.52 19.52 7.50
C PRO A 330 12.64 19.40 8.53
N THR A 331 12.58 18.34 9.32
CA THR A 331 13.59 17.98 10.30
C THR A 331 14.41 16.77 9.81
N HIS A 332 15.59 16.55 10.39
CA HIS A 332 16.42 15.37 10.12
C HIS A 332 16.80 15.18 8.64
N GLU A 333 17.05 16.26 7.89
CA GLU A 333 17.33 16.20 6.45
C GLU A 333 18.52 15.28 6.08
N LEU A 334 19.48 15.08 6.99
CA LEU A 334 20.60 14.15 6.75
C LEU A 334 20.16 12.68 6.61
N ASP A 335 19.03 12.27 7.19
CA ASP A 335 18.53 10.90 7.03
C ASP A 335 18.14 10.65 5.56
N GLU A 336 17.50 11.62 4.92
CA GLU A 336 17.23 11.59 3.47
C GLU A 336 18.52 11.51 2.64
N ILE A 337 19.53 12.32 2.99
CA ILE A 337 20.81 12.30 2.27
C ILE A 337 21.48 10.93 2.39
N ARG A 338 21.44 10.28 3.56
CA ARG A 338 21.97 8.91 3.73
C ARG A 338 21.22 7.91 2.88
N THR A 339 19.89 8.01 2.82
CA THR A 339 19.05 7.16 1.97
C THR A 339 19.44 7.29 0.50
N LEU A 340 19.49 8.53 -0.02
CA LEU A 340 19.82 8.80 -1.41
C LEU A 340 21.26 8.37 -1.74
N HIS A 341 22.21 8.61 -0.83
CA HIS A 341 23.58 8.14 -0.97
C HIS A 341 23.64 6.61 -1.10
N GLY A 342 22.99 5.88 -0.19
CA GLY A 342 22.97 4.41 -0.19
C GLY A 342 22.34 3.81 -1.45
N ILE A 343 21.24 4.41 -1.96
CA ILE A 343 20.63 3.98 -3.23
C ILE A 343 21.63 4.17 -4.38
N THR A 344 22.25 5.34 -4.48
CA THR A 344 23.18 5.63 -5.58
C THR A 344 24.45 4.80 -5.53
N ASP A 345 24.99 4.52 -4.33
CA ASP A 345 26.12 3.61 -4.13
C ASP A 345 25.76 2.18 -4.59
N LEU A 346 24.58 1.68 -4.21
CA LEU A 346 24.09 0.37 -4.66
C LEU A 346 23.97 0.31 -6.18
N LEU A 347 23.37 1.32 -6.81
CA LEU A 347 23.22 1.38 -8.26
C LEU A 347 24.57 1.35 -8.99
N LEU A 348 25.56 2.12 -8.53
CA LEU A 348 26.89 2.12 -9.13
C LEU A 348 27.60 0.77 -8.99
N LYS A 349 27.52 0.14 -7.81
CA LYS A 349 28.09 -1.19 -7.57
C LYS A 349 27.48 -2.26 -8.47
N LEU A 350 26.15 -2.21 -8.66
CA LEU A 350 25.45 -3.13 -9.55
C LEU A 350 25.82 -2.89 -11.03
N ASP A 351 25.94 -1.63 -11.44
CA ASP A 351 26.35 -1.28 -12.81
C ASP A 351 27.80 -1.72 -13.12
N ASP A 352 28.71 -1.56 -12.15
CA ASP A 352 30.11 -1.99 -12.25
C ASP A 352 30.24 -3.52 -12.32
N ALA A 353 29.32 -4.26 -11.70
CA ALA A 353 29.26 -5.72 -11.74
C ALA A 353 28.78 -6.29 -13.10
N GLY A 354 28.33 -5.45 -14.03
CA GLY A 354 28.08 -5.84 -15.43
C GLY A 354 26.62 -6.08 -15.81
N GLY A 355 25.66 -5.90 -14.90
CA GLY A 355 24.23 -6.14 -15.14
C GLY A 355 23.87 -7.62 -15.34
N ASP A 356 22.59 -7.97 -15.17
CA ASP A 356 22.04 -9.27 -15.55
C ASP A 356 20.65 -9.11 -16.20
N SER A 357 19.98 -10.23 -16.53
CA SER A 357 18.66 -10.21 -17.17
C SER A 357 17.57 -9.50 -16.35
N ASP A 358 17.74 -9.43 -15.03
CA ASP A 358 16.79 -8.82 -14.11
C ASP A 358 17.20 -7.38 -13.73
N ARG A 359 18.42 -6.95 -14.08
CA ARG A 359 18.99 -5.64 -13.75
C ARG A 359 19.76 -5.06 -14.93
N PRO A 360 19.09 -4.32 -15.82
CA PRO A 360 19.72 -3.71 -16.96
C PRO A 360 20.78 -2.68 -16.55
N LYS A 361 21.88 -2.66 -17.31
CA LYS A 361 23.00 -1.73 -17.14
C LYS A 361 22.51 -0.29 -17.29
N LEU A 362 23.03 0.61 -16.46
CA LEU A 362 22.74 2.03 -16.59
C LEU A 362 23.26 2.55 -17.93
N THR A 363 22.42 3.31 -18.63
CA THR A 363 22.84 4.15 -19.76
C THR A 363 23.88 5.17 -19.30
N GLN A 364 24.66 5.73 -20.23
CA GLN A 364 25.66 6.75 -19.89
C GLN A 364 25.04 7.96 -19.15
N VAL A 365 23.82 8.37 -19.54
CA VAL A 365 23.11 9.50 -18.92
C VAL A 365 22.64 9.15 -17.51
N GLN A 366 22.08 7.95 -17.31
CA GLN A 366 21.69 7.48 -15.98
C GLN A 366 22.92 7.36 -15.08
N ARG A 367 24.00 6.72 -15.54
CA ARG A 367 25.24 6.57 -14.75
C ARG A 367 25.84 7.92 -14.36
N PHE A 368 25.85 8.90 -15.26
CA PHE A 368 26.27 10.27 -14.95
C PHE A 368 25.39 10.88 -13.84
N THR A 369 24.07 10.77 -13.96
CA THR A 369 23.11 11.29 -12.98
C THR A 369 23.27 10.64 -11.61
N VAL A 370 23.40 9.32 -11.57
CA VAL A 370 23.65 8.54 -10.34
C VAL A 370 24.99 8.95 -9.71
N THR A 371 26.06 9.05 -10.51
CA THR A 371 27.39 9.44 -10.01
C THR A 371 27.39 10.85 -9.42
N ASN A 372 26.76 11.81 -10.10
CA ASN A 372 26.64 13.18 -9.62
C ASN A 372 25.86 13.25 -8.30
N MET A 373 24.75 12.52 -8.20
CA MET A 373 23.98 12.44 -6.97
C MET A 373 24.77 11.77 -5.83
N HIS A 374 25.49 10.69 -6.12
CA HIS A 374 26.34 9.98 -5.16
C HIS A 374 27.44 10.90 -4.59
N GLN A 375 28.15 11.63 -5.46
CA GLN A 375 29.20 12.57 -5.04
C GLN A 375 28.63 13.74 -4.24
N LYS A 376 27.50 14.31 -4.68
CA LYS A 376 26.87 15.43 -3.98
C LYS A 376 26.39 15.02 -2.59
N THR A 377 25.72 13.88 -2.48
CA THR A 377 25.27 13.35 -1.18
C THR A 377 26.45 13.04 -0.26
N ALA A 378 27.55 12.47 -0.77
CA ALA A 378 28.78 12.26 0.01
C ALA A 378 29.35 13.56 0.59
N GLN A 379 29.44 14.62 -0.22
CA GLN A 379 29.91 15.95 0.23
C GLN A 379 29.01 16.55 1.33
N ILE A 380 27.69 16.38 1.20
CA ILE A 380 26.74 16.86 2.21
C ILE A 380 26.89 16.09 3.52
N LEU A 381 27.08 14.75 3.44
CA LEU A 381 27.29 13.90 4.61
C LEU A 381 28.60 14.23 5.33
N GLU A 382 29.69 14.44 4.58
CA GLU A 382 30.98 14.86 5.14
C GLU A 382 30.86 16.20 5.86
N ARG A 383 30.11 17.14 5.28
CA ARG A 383 29.85 18.45 5.90
C ARG A 383 28.92 18.37 7.12
N GLY A 384 28.09 17.33 7.22
CA GLY A 384 27.16 17.13 8.35
C GLY A 384 25.99 18.12 8.40
N THR A 385 25.69 18.83 7.31
CA THR A 385 24.52 19.73 7.23
C THR A 385 24.08 19.95 5.79
N VAL A 386 22.77 20.07 5.57
CA VAL A 386 22.17 20.39 4.26
C VAL A 386 22.04 21.91 4.15
N LEU A 387 22.65 22.51 3.12
CA LEU A 387 22.51 23.95 2.88
C LEU A 387 21.31 24.22 1.97
N PRO A 388 20.65 25.40 2.07
CA PRO A 388 19.55 25.74 1.17
C PRO A 388 19.89 25.63 -0.32
N ALA A 389 21.15 25.90 -0.70
CA ALA A 389 21.64 25.78 -2.07
C ALA A 389 21.75 24.32 -2.56
N ASP A 390 21.79 23.33 -1.66
CA ASP A 390 21.86 21.92 -2.05
C ASP A 390 20.52 21.40 -2.56
N ARG A 391 19.42 21.86 -1.94
CA ARG A 391 18.06 21.31 -2.09
C ARG A 391 17.58 21.21 -3.53
N PRO A 392 17.67 22.27 -4.37
CA PRO A 392 17.17 22.18 -5.74
C PRO A 392 17.85 21.09 -6.56
N GLY A 393 19.15 20.87 -6.34
CA GLY A 393 19.91 19.83 -7.02
C GLY A 393 19.60 18.43 -6.52
N ILE A 394 19.37 18.25 -5.21
CA ILE A 394 18.98 16.97 -4.61
C ILE A 394 17.63 16.54 -5.16
N VAL A 395 16.62 17.42 -5.06
CA VAL A 395 15.25 17.14 -5.50
C VAL A 395 15.22 16.82 -6.99
N ARG A 396 15.82 17.66 -7.83
CA ARG A 396 15.83 17.43 -9.28
C ARG A 396 16.53 16.12 -9.65
N ASN A 397 17.69 15.83 -9.07
CA ASN A 397 18.42 14.61 -9.40
C ASN A 397 17.66 13.36 -8.92
N ALA A 398 17.08 13.40 -7.73
CA ALA A 398 16.28 12.28 -7.23
C ALA A 398 15.03 12.03 -8.09
N GLN A 399 14.32 13.09 -8.52
CA GLN A 399 13.20 12.98 -9.46
C GLN A 399 13.63 12.42 -10.82
N LEU A 400 14.80 12.82 -11.33
CA LEU A 400 15.36 12.24 -12.55
C LEU A 400 15.68 10.75 -12.39
N LEU A 401 16.20 10.34 -11.22
CA LEU A 401 16.45 8.91 -10.94
C LEU A 401 15.15 8.12 -10.94
N LEU A 402 14.10 8.62 -10.26
CA LEU A 402 12.77 8.00 -10.24
C LEU A 402 12.16 7.87 -11.64
N LEU A 403 12.38 8.84 -12.54
CA LEU A 403 11.81 8.84 -13.89
C LEU A 403 12.60 8.04 -14.92
N THR A 404 13.90 7.83 -14.68
CA THR A 404 14.79 7.29 -15.71
C THR A 404 15.38 5.94 -15.34
N VAL A 405 15.59 5.63 -14.07
CA VAL A 405 16.28 4.40 -13.64
C VAL A 405 15.30 3.31 -13.24
N PHE A 406 14.27 3.70 -12.51
CA PHE A 406 13.19 2.83 -12.05
C PHE A 406 12.01 2.97 -13.01
#